data_AF-G0P6M4-F1
#
_entry.id   AF-G0P6M4-F1
#
_cell.length_a   1.000
_cell.length_b   1.000
_cell.length_c   1.000
_cell.angle_alpha   90.00
_cell.angle_beta   90.00
_cell.angle_gamma   90.00
#
_symmetry.space_group_name_H-M   'P 1'
#
loop_
_entity.id
_entity.type
_entity.pdbx_description
1 polymer ?
#
loop_
_entity_poly.entity_id
_entity_poly.type
_entity_poly.pdbx_seq_one_letter_code
_entity_poly.pdbx_strand_id
1 'polypeptide(L)'
;MTTGSNDFYYSDKYEDDEFEYRHVHVTKEVAKLIPKDRLLSETEWRSFGIQQSPGWIHYMIHGPERHVLLFRRPLAGGSTAGASGAKARGNGAAVGVR
;
A
#
# COMPACT_ATOMS: atom_id res chain seq x y z
N MET A 1 -14.84 2.26 4.14
CA MET A 1 -14.67 0.99 3.39
C MET A 1 -15.13 1.16 1.95
N THR A 2 -14.44 0.57 0.98
CA THR A 2 -14.83 0.63 -0.44
C THR A 2 -14.64 -0.72 -1.11
N THR A 3 -15.66 -1.19 -1.82
CA THR A 3 -15.55 -2.33 -2.75
C THR A 3 -15.07 -1.80 -4.09
N GLY A 4 -13.95 -2.33 -4.59
CA GLY A 4 -13.43 -1.99 -5.92
C GLY A 4 -14.18 -2.72 -7.03
N SER A 5 -13.95 -2.34 -8.29
CA SER A 5 -14.54 -3.00 -9.47
C SER A 5 -14.16 -4.49 -9.64
N ASN A 6 -13.20 -4.97 -8.85
CA ASN A 6 -12.71 -6.36 -8.86
C ASN A 6 -13.34 -7.20 -7.73
N ASP A 7 -14.44 -6.74 -7.11
CA ASP A 7 -15.05 -7.35 -5.91
C ASP A 7 -14.11 -7.46 -4.71
N PHE A 8 -12.98 -6.76 -4.75
CA PHE A 8 -12.05 -6.68 -3.63
C PHE A 8 -12.53 -5.64 -2.65
N TYR A 9 -12.40 -5.96 -1.38
CA TYR A 9 -12.77 -5.06 -0.30
C TYR A 9 -11.52 -4.42 0.32
N TYR A 10 -11.56 -3.10 0.47
CA TYR A 10 -10.48 -2.32 1.07
C TYR A 10 -10.99 -1.70 2.38
N SER A 11 -10.32 -2.04 3.48
CA SER A 11 -10.60 -1.45 4.78
C SER A 11 -10.23 0.03 4.85
N ASP A 12 -10.79 0.70 5.84
CA ASP A 12 -10.33 2.03 6.22
C ASP A 12 -8.90 1.96 6.75
N LYS A 13 -8.18 3.07 6.63
CA LYS A 13 -6.79 3.15 7.07
C LYS A 13 -6.76 3.40 8.58
N TYR A 14 -5.78 2.83 9.25
CA TYR A 14 -5.49 3.08 10.65
C TYR A 14 -3.98 3.22 10.81
N GLU A 15 -3.51 3.96 11.79
CA GLU A 15 -2.09 4.29 11.92
C GLU A 15 -1.62 4.17 13.37
N ASP A 16 -0.33 3.90 13.51
CA ASP A 16 0.43 4.13 14.74
C ASP A 16 1.43 5.27 14.51
N ASP A 17 2.41 5.44 15.40
CA ASP A 17 3.40 6.53 15.30
C ASP A 17 4.38 6.39 14.11
N GLU A 18 4.51 5.19 13.53
CA GLU A 18 5.52 4.88 12.51
C GLU A 18 4.90 4.53 11.14
N PHE A 19 3.75 3.86 11.13
CA PHE A 19 3.14 3.27 9.94
C PHE A 19 1.64 3.54 9.85
N GLU A 20 1.19 3.66 8.61
CA GLU A 20 -0.21 3.54 8.23
C GLU A 20 -0.48 2.09 7.77
N TYR A 21 -1.62 1.54 8.14
CA TYR A 21 -2.03 0.16 7.90
C TYR A 21 -3.37 0.09 7.19
N ARG A 22 -3.55 -1.02 6.45
CA ARG A 22 -4.80 -1.40 5.81
C ARG A 22 -4.76 -2.90 5.52
N HIS A 23 -5.92 -3.53 5.54
CA HIS A 23 -6.09 -4.87 4.99
C HIS A 23 -6.98 -4.86 3.73
N VAL A 24 -6.65 -5.73 2.78
CA VAL A 24 -7.43 -5.95 1.55
C VAL A 24 -7.94 -7.38 1.56
N HIS A 25 -9.25 -7.52 1.34
CA HIS A 25 -9.88 -8.83 1.15
C HIS A 25 -9.98 -9.08 -0.34
N VAL A 26 -9.26 -10.09 -0.81
CA VAL A 26 -9.34 -10.56 -2.19
C VAL A 26 -10.37 -11.68 -2.30
N THR A 27 -10.78 -12.01 -3.52
CA THR A 27 -11.65 -13.18 -3.74
C THR A 27 -10.92 -14.48 -3.36
N LYS A 28 -11.69 -15.51 -3.01
CA LYS A 28 -11.15 -16.85 -2.69
C LYS A 28 -10.37 -17.46 -3.86
N GLU A 29 -10.69 -17.10 -5.09
CA GLU A 29 -10.01 -17.56 -6.29
C GLU A 29 -8.61 -16.96 -6.40
N VAL A 30 -8.49 -15.65 -6.22
CA VAL A 30 -7.19 -14.96 -6.20
C VAL A 30 -6.34 -15.43 -5.02
N ALA A 31 -6.94 -15.63 -3.84
CA ALA A 31 -6.23 -16.15 -2.67
C ALA A 31 -5.56 -17.51 -2.88
N LYS A 32 -6.08 -18.36 -3.78
CA LYS A 32 -5.47 -19.65 -4.13
C LYS A 32 -4.22 -19.51 -4.99
N LEU A 33 -4.08 -18.40 -5.73
CA LEU A 33 -2.93 -18.11 -6.59
C LEU A 33 -1.77 -17.47 -5.84
N ILE A 34 -2.03 -16.90 -4.66
CA ILE A 34 -1.03 -16.22 -3.85
C ILE A 34 -0.12 -17.25 -3.15
N PRO A 35 1.21 -17.07 -3.19
CA PRO A 35 2.18 -17.93 -2.48
C PRO A 35 1.87 -18.06 -0.99
N LYS A 36 2.11 -19.25 -0.43
CA LYS A 36 1.76 -19.57 0.96
C LYS A 36 2.82 -19.25 1.99
N ASP A 37 4.05 -19.25 1.53
CA ASP A 37 5.32 -19.28 2.26
C ASP A 37 6.07 -17.96 2.24
N ARG A 38 5.63 -16.99 1.43
CA ARG A 38 6.31 -15.70 1.28
C ARG A 38 5.35 -14.52 1.10
N LEU A 39 5.87 -13.34 1.40
CA LEU A 39 5.21 -12.05 1.15
C LEU A 39 5.27 -11.68 -0.35
N LEU A 40 4.41 -10.75 -0.74
CA LEU A 40 4.29 -10.27 -2.11
C LEU A 40 5.02 -8.93 -2.24
N SER A 41 5.82 -8.77 -3.29
CA SER A 41 6.35 -7.47 -3.70
C SER A 41 5.24 -6.58 -4.28
N GLU A 42 5.52 -5.28 -4.43
CA GLU A 42 4.58 -4.33 -5.02
C GLU A 42 4.09 -4.74 -6.41
N THR A 43 5.00 -5.17 -7.26
CA THR A 43 4.66 -5.64 -8.60
C THR A 43 3.71 -6.84 -8.55
N GLU A 44 3.97 -7.82 -7.67
CA GLU A 44 3.18 -9.05 -7.61
C GLU A 44 1.75 -8.80 -7.12
N TRP A 45 1.58 -8.05 -6.03
CA TRP A 45 0.23 -7.78 -5.54
C TRP A 45 -0.57 -6.90 -6.50
N ARG A 46 0.08 -6.00 -7.26
CA ARG A 46 -0.55 -5.26 -8.35
C ARG A 46 -0.97 -6.17 -9.50
N SER A 47 -0.16 -7.17 -9.85
CA SER A 47 -0.50 -8.17 -10.88
C SER A 47 -1.74 -9.00 -10.50
N PHE A 48 -2.05 -9.18 -9.21
CA PHE A 48 -3.29 -9.80 -8.75
C PHE A 48 -4.51 -8.86 -8.75
N GLY A 49 -4.36 -7.63 -9.24
CA GLY A 49 -5.45 -6.66 -9.37
C GLY A 49 -5.72 -5.81 -8.12
N ILE A 50 -4.85 -5.88 -7.12
CA ILE A 50 -4.94 -5.00 -5.95
C ILE A 50 -4.49 -3.60 -6.35
N GLN A 51 -5.33 -2.61 -6.09
CA GLN A 51 -5.11 -1.22 -6.47
C GLN A 51 -5.08 -0.33 -5.24
N GLN A 52 -3.92 0.26 -4.98
CA GLN A 52 -3.72 1.27 -3.95
C GLN A 52 -2.59 2.22 -4.37
N SER A 53 -2.46 3.32 -3.64
CA SER A 53 -1.38 4.29 -3.84
C SER A 53 0.01 3.62 -3.72
N PRO A 54 1.10 4.25 -4.17
CA PRO A 54 2.45 3.71 -4.00
C PRO A 54 2.87 3.60 -2.52
N GLY A 55 3.85 2.73 -2.24
CA GLY A 55 4.55 2.62 -0.95
C GLY A 55 3.95 1.64 0.06
N TRP A 56 2.89 0.90 -0.32
CA TRP A 56 2.31 -0.14 0.55
C TRP A 56 3.09 -1.46 0.46
N ILE A 57 3.39 -2.02 1.63
CA ILE A 57 4.21 -3.22 1.80
C ILE A 57 3.34 -4.32 2.41
N HIS A 58 3.24 -5.48 1.74
CA HIS A 58 2.65 -6.67 2.33
C HIS A 58 3.60 -7.19 3.40
N TYR A 59 3.25 -7.04 4.68
CA TYR A 59 4.21 -7.22 5.78
C TYR A 59 3.99 -8.49 6.60
N MET A 60 2.82 -9.10 6.51
CA MET A 60 2.48 -10.29 7.29
C MET A 60 1.47 -11.16 6.55
N ILE A 61 1.67 -12.48 6.61
CA ILE A 61 0.70 -13.47 6.13
C ILE A 61 -0.28 -13.79 7.24
N HIS A 62 -1.57 -13.56 7.00
CA HIS A 62 -2.61 -13.98 7.92
C HIS A 62 -2.98 -15.45 7.66
N GLY A 63 -2.56 -16.34 8.56
CA GLY A 63 -2.72 -17.79 8.43
C GLY A 63 -4.18 -18.28 8.35
N PRO A 64 -5.05 -17.88 9.30
CA PRO A 64 -6.45 -18.32 9.33
C PRO A 64 -7.26 -17.89 8.09
N GLU A 65 -7.16 -16.63 7.70
CA GLU A 65 -7.90 -16.08 6.56
C GLU A 65 -6.96 -15.64 5.43
N ARG A 66 -6.56 -16.59 4.58
CA ARG A 66 -5.61 -16.37 3.47
C ARG A 66 -6.04 -15.34 2.42
N HIS A 67 -7.33 -15.02 2.38
CA HIS A 67 -7.89 -14.04 1.47
C HIS A 67 -7.80 -12.60 2.03
N VAL A 68 -7.29 -12.45 3.26
CA VAL A 68 -7.00 -11.17 3.89
C VAL A 68 -5.51 -10.89 3.78
N LEU A 69 -5.16 -9.83 3.04
CA LEU A 69 -3.78 -9.38 2.85
C LEU A 69 -3.52 -8.13 3.68
N LEU A 70 -2.45 -8.15 4.46
CA LEU A 70 -2.11 -7.11 5.42
C LEU A 70 -1.01 -6.20 4.85
N PHE A 71 -1.32 -4.91 4.73
CA PHE A 71 -0.39 -3.92 4.20
C PHE A 71 -0.04 -2.87 5.25
N ARG A 72 1.19 -2.37 5.20
CA ARG A 72 1.67 -1.20 5.94
C ARG A 72 2.44 -0.25 5.04
N ARG A 73 2.50 1.03 5.38
CA ARG A 73 3.26 2.05 4.67
C ARG A 73 3.86 3.04 5.68
N PRO A 74 5.16 3.39 5.59
CA PRO A 74 5.76 4.38 6.48
C PRO A 74 5.05 5.75 6.40
N LEU A 75 4.85 6.38 7.55
CA LEU A 75 4.38 7.76 7.60
C LEU A 75 5.51 8.72 7.21
N ALA A 76 5.18 9.80 6.49
CA ALA A 76 6.17 10.79 6.05
C ALA A 76 6.89 11.52 7.21
N GLY A 77 6.32 11.45 8.43
CA GLY A 77 6.91 11.99 9.66
C GLY A 77 7.37 10.92 10.65
N GLY A 78 7.16 9.63 10.36
CA GLY A 78 7.70 8.54 11.16
C GLY A 78 9.21 8.50 10.96
N SER A 79 9.99 8.47 12.04
CA SER A 79 11.46 8.51 12.00
C SER A 79 12.03 7.24 11.36
N THR A 80 11.93 7.14 10.04
CA THR A 80 12.62 6.14 9.24
C THR A 80 13.90 6.79 8.73
N ALA A 81 14.95 6.67 9.55
CA ALA A 81 16.33 6.88 9.10
C ALA A 81 16.63 5.88 7.99
N GLY A 82 16.43 6.28 6.73
CA GLY A 82 16.90 5.55 5.54
C GLY A 82 15.89 5.40 4.42
N ALA A 83 15.61 6.47 3.68
CA ALA A 83 15.38 6.44 2.23
C ALA A 83 15.23 7.87 1.68
N SER A 84 16.35 8.45 1.25
CA SER A 84 16.41 9.73 0.57
C SER A 84 15.70 9.66 -0.78
N GLY A 85 14.49 10.21 -0.86
CA GLY A 85 13.79 10.53 -2.10
C GLY A 85 13.36 12.00 -2.06
N ALA A 86 14.31 12.89 -2.36
CA ALA A 86 14.08 14.33 -2.38
C ALA A 86 12.94 14.71 -3.33
N LYS A 87 11.84 15.23 -2.79
CA LYS A 87 10.77 15.88 -3.55
C LYS A 87 11.17 17.34 -3.81
N ALA A 88 11.77 17.62 -4.96
CA ALA A 88 11.91 18.98 -5.46
C ALA A 88 10.52 19.53 -5.85
N ARG A 89 9.92 20.34 -4.97
CA ARG A 89 8.83 21.26 -5.32
C ARG A 89 9.47 22.58 -5.76
N GLY A 90 9.66 22.76 -7.07
CA GLY A 90 9.95 24.07 -7.66
C GLY A 90 8.65 24.73 -8.10
N ASN A 91 8.11 25.63 -7.30
CA ASN A 91 7.10 26.60 -7.73
C ASN A 91 7.71 27.99 -7.55
N GLY A 92 8.19 28.58 -8.65
CA GLY A 92 8.80 29.91 -8.68
C GLY A 92 8.10 30.76 -9.72
N ALA A 93 7.17 31.60 -9.26
CA ALA A 93 6.58 32.66 -10.02
C ALA A 93 7.65 33.65 -10.50
N ALA A 94 7.59 34.06 -11.76
CA ALA A 94 8.34 35.22 -12.25
C ALA A 94 7.35 36.31 -12.67
N VAL A 95 7.33 37.34 -11.84
CA VAL A 95 6.69 38.65 -12.04
C VAL A 95 7.60 39.52 -12.91
N GLY A 96 7.05 40.10 -13.98
CA GLY A 96 7.19 41.52 -14.33
C GLY A 96 8.47 42.09 -14.98
N VAL A 97 8.21 43.04 -15.89
CA VAL A 97 9.09 44.11 -16.42
C VAL A 97 10.13 43.58 -17.43
N ARG A 98 10.09 43.95 -18.72
CA ARG A 98 10.06 45.29 -19.34
C ARG A 98 9.63 45.15 -20.80
#